data_AF-A0A3E2NTB8-F1
#
_entry.id   AF-A0A3E2NTB8-F1
#
_cell.length_a   1.000
_cell.length_b   1.000
_cell.length_c   1.000
_cell.angle_alpha   90.00
_cell.angle_beta   90.00
_cell.angle_gamma   90.00
#
_symmetry.space_group_name_H-M   'P 1'
#
loop_
_entity.id
_entity.type
_entity.pdbx_description
1 polymer ?
#
loop_
_entity_poly.entity_id
_entity_poly.type
_entity_poly.pdbx_seq_one_letter_code
_entity_poly.pdbx_strand_id
1 'polypeptide(L)'
;MADWIEPIISKWSLEGIMLNPPATIDEIERIEAVLNFKFPLSFKQFYQKIDGFDEWDMLANSNISIWPLDRILDEYSKWEKPDFIGICDMLINCYAIGFHRHKTGFYKLKDTLPDAERIDATFEELIMLIENDDRLIY
;
A
#
# COMPACT_ATOMS: atom_id res chain seq x y z
N MET A 1 4.22 19.46 -11.43
CA MET A 1 4.83 18.26 -10.83
C MET A 1 4.79 17.19 -11.91
N ALA A 2 5.90 16.49 -12.15
CA ALA A 2 5.89 15.38 -13.08
C ALA A 2 4.90 14.33 -12.57
N ASP A 3 4.08 13.75 -13.44
CA ASP A 3 3.20 12.64 -13.08
C ASP A 3 4.10 11.41 -12.86
N TRP A 4 4.49 11.18 -11.61
CA TRP A 4 5.34 10.06 -11.21
C TRP A 4 4.57 8.72 -11.22
N ILE A 5 3.24 8.79 -11.24
CA ILE A 5 2.35 7.63 -11.11
C ILE A 5 2.11 7.00 -12.50
N GLU A 6 1.87 7.82 -13.52
CA GLU A 6 1.54 7.35 -14.88
C GLU A 6 2.57 6.38 -15.49
N PRO A 7 3.90 6.63 -15.41
CA PRO A 7 4.89 5.68 -15.92
C PRO A 7 4.85 4.33 -15.21
N ILE A 8 4.59 4.33 -13.90
CA ILE A 8 4.53 3.12 -13.06
C ILE A 8 3.30 2.29 -13.41
N ILE A 9 2.12 2.92 -13.44
CA ILE A 9 0.86 2.28 -13.86
C ILE A 9 0.99 1.69 -15.27
N SER A 10 1.57 2.46 -16.19
CA SER A 10 1.75 2.01 -17.58
C SER A 10 2.64 0.77 -17.65
N LYS A 11 3.71 0.73 -16.86
CA LYS A 11 4.58 -0.45 -16.79
C LYS A 11 3.83 -1.65 -16.20
N TRP A 12 3.18 -1.52 -15.05
CA TRP A 12 2.44 -2.63 -14.43
C TRP A 12 1.35 -3.19 -15.34
N SER A 13 0.63 -2.31 -16.05
CA SER A 13 -0.37 -2.74 -17.04
C SER A 13 0.27 -3.49 -18.22
N LEU A 14 1.44 -3.07 -18.70
CA LEU A 14 2.19 -3.79 -19.74
C LEU A 14 2.75 -5.14 -19.26
N GLU A 15 3.06 -5.24 -17.97
CA GLU A 15 3.49 -6.49 -17.30
C GLU A 15 2.32 -7.44 -17.03
N GLY A 16 1.08 -7.00 -17.30
CA GLY A 16 -0.13 -7.81 -17.18
C GLY A 16 -0.77 -7.77 -15.79
N ILE A 17 -0.32 -6.88 -14.90
CA ILE A 17 -0.93 -6.67 -13.60
C ILE A 17 -2.32 -6.07 -13.81
N MET A 18 -3.34 -6.71 -13.24
CA MET A 18 -4.71 -6.21 -13.19
C MET A 18 -4.80 -5.11 -12.14
N LEU A 19 -5.10 -3.90 -12.61
CA LEU A 19 -5.23 -2.71 -11.77
C LEU A 19 -6.70 -2.39 -11.60
N ASN A 20 -7.12 -2.09 -10.37
CA ASN A 20 -8.49 -1.67 -10.11
C ASN A 20 -8.74 -0.25 -10.64
N PRO A 21 -10.01 0.07 -10.98
CA PRO A 21 -10.36 1.41 -11.38
C PRO A 21 -9.99 2.44 -10.30
N PRO A 22 -9.76 3.71 -10.69
CA PRO A 22 -9.42 4.74 -9.73
C PRO A 22 -10.48 4.94 -8.65
N ALA A 23 -10.03 5.13 -7.40
CA ALA A 23 -10.89 5.48 -6.29
C ALA A 23 -11.34 6.95 -6.35
N THR A 24 -12.56 7.19 -5.91
CA THR A 24 -13.10 8.53 -5.72
C THR A 24 -12.57 9.18 -4.44
N ILE A 25 -12.63 10.51 -4.38
CA ILE A 25 -12.27 11.26 -3.16
C ILE A 25 -13.17 10.84 -1.99
N ASP A 26 -14.47 10.65 -2.25
CA ASP A 26 -15.44 10.26 -1.24
C ASP A 26 -15.12 8.88 -0.63
N GLU A 27 -14.65 7.92 -1.45
CA GLU A 27 -14.21 6.60 -0.96
C GLU A 27 -12.98 6.70 -0.07
N ILE A 28 -11.98 7.50 -0.49
CA ILE A 28 -10.78 7.75 0.32
C ILE A 28 -11.16 8.42 1.64
N GLU A 29 -12.00 9.45 1.62
CA GLU A 29 -12.45 10.17 2.82
C GLU A 29 -13.27 9.29 3.76
N ARG A 30 -14.13 8.42 3.21
CA ARG A 30 -14.87 7.42 3.98
C ARG A 30 -13.91 6.51 4.76
N ILE A 31 -12.86 6.02 4.11
CA ILE A 31 -11.89 5.13 4.73
C ILE A 31 -11.05 5.86 5.76
N GLU A 32 -10.61 7.09 5.48
CA GLU A 32 -9.94 7.93 6.48
C GLU A 32 -10.79 8.13 7.74
N ALA A 33 -12.11 8.26 7.59
CA ALA A 33 -13.03 8.40 8.71
C ALA A 33 -13.17 7.10 9.50
N VAL A 34 -13.34 5.95 8.83
CA VAL A 34 -13.44 4.63 9.47
C VAL A 34 -12.14 4.29 10.20
N LEU A 35 -11.00 4.50 9.55
CA LEU A 35 -9.69 4.28 10.12
C LEU A 35 -9.31 5.37 11.12
N ASN A 36 -10.04 6.48 11.24
CA ASN A 36 -9.64 7.66 12.01
C ASN A 36 -8.15 8.03 11.77
N PHE A 37 -7.76 8.05 10.50
CA PHE A 37 -6.39 8.27 10.03
C PHE A 37 -6.41 9.13 8.77
N LYS A 38 -5.44 10.02 8.60
CA LYS A 38 -5.30 10.85 7.40
C LYS A 38 -4.14 10.36 6.55
N PHE A 39 -4.45 9.89 5.35
CA PHE A 39 -3.45 9.45 4.39
C PHE A 39 -2.69 10.65 3.81
N PRO A 40 -1.39 10.48 3.49
CA PRO A 40 -0.61 11.52 2.85
C PRO A 40 -1.16 11.86 1.46
N LEU A 41 -0.90 13.07 0.98
CA LEU A 41 -1.41 13.53 -0.33
C LEU A 41 -0.99 12.59 -1.48
N SER A 42 0.24 12.08 -1.47
CA SER A 42 0.75 11.16 -2.49
C SER A 42 0.00 9.83 -2.52
N PHE A 43 -0.45 9.33 -1.36
CA PHE A 43 -1.32 8.16 -1.30
C PHE A 43 -2.64 8.46 -2.01
N LYS A 44 -3.29 9.59 -1.68
CA LYS A 44 -4.56 9.96 -2.31
C LYS A 44 -4.43 10.11 -3.82
N GLN A 45 -3.37 10.78 -4.29
CA GLN A 45 -3.11 10.97 -5.72
C GLN A 45 -2.92 9.63 -6.45
N PHE A 46 -2.23 8.67 -5.83
CA PHE A 46 -2.07 7.33 -6.38
C PHE A 46 -3.40 6.58 -6.46
N TYR A 47 -4.17 6.56 -5.36
CA TYR A 47 -5.46 5.87 -5.32
C TYR A 47 -6.51 6.49 -6.25
N GLN A 48 -6.42 7.79 -6.52
CA GLN A 48 -7.23 8.48 -7.53
C GLN A 48 -6.85 8.14 -8.98
N LYS A 49 -5.77 7.38 -9.20
CA LYS A 49 -5.37 6.85 -10.52
C LYS A 49 -5.66 5.35 -10.61
N ILE A 50 -5.40 4.59 -9.54
CA ILE A 50 -5.69 3.15 -9.42
C ILE A 50 -6.00 2.77 -7.98
N ASP A 51 -7.07 2.00 -7.74
CA ASP A 51 -7.39 1.48 -6.40
C ASP A 51 -6.64 0.18 -6.08
N GLY A 52 -5.31 0.23 -6.13
CA GLY A 52 -4.46 -0.95 -5.94
C GLY A 52 -4.60 -2.01 -7.04
N PHE A 53 -4.18 -3.23 -6.74
CA PHE A 53 -4.21 -4.38 -7.63
C PHE A 53 -5.48 -5.21 -7.41
N ASP A 54 -5.88 -5.98 -8.43
CA ASP A 54 -6.92 -6.98 -8.25
C ASP A 54 -6.46 -8.07 -7.25
N GLU A 55 -7.40 -8.69 -6.53
CA GLU A 55 -7.18 -9.38 -5.23
C GLU A 55 -5.98 -10.34 -5.13
N TRP A 56 -5.55 -10.93 -6.25
CA TRP A 56 -4.49 -11.95 -6.29
C TRP A 56 -3.30 -11.54 -7.14
N ASP A 57 -3.34 -10.35 -7.73
CA ASP A 57 -2.29 -9.88 -8.59
C ASP A 57 -1.14 -9.30 -7.78
N MET A 58 0.07 -9.57 -8.24
CA MET A 58 1.29 -9.18 -7.53
C MET A 58 2.42 -8.97 -8.52
N LEU A 59 3.36 -8.12 -8.14
CA LEU A 59 4.58 -7.94 -8.92
C LEU A 59 5.41 -9.22 -8.87
N ALA A 60 5.70 -9.80 -10.03
CA ALA A 60 6.38 -11.09 -10.13
C ALA A 60 7.77 -11.12 -9.47
N ASN A 61 8.49 -10.00 -9.50
CA ASN A 61 9.83 -9.92 -8.93
C ASN A 61 9.78 -9.79 -7.40
N SER A 62 8.86 -8.96 -6.89
CA SER A 62 8.81 -8.65 -5.47
C SER A 62 7.78 -9.40 -4.63
N ASN A 63 6.87 -10.12 -5.28
CA ASN A 63 5.71 -10.76 -4.66
C ASN A 63 4.96 -9.78 -3.75
N ILE A 64 4.81 -8.54 -4.22
CA ILE A 64 4.08 -7.48 -3.54
C ILE A 64 2.75 -7.28 -4.23
N SER A 65 1.67 -7.29 -3.45
CA SER A 65 0.34 -6.93 -3.92
C SER A 65 -0.15 -5.69 -3.17
N ILE A 66 -0.38 -4.60 -3.90
CA ILE A 66 -0.92 -3.36 -3.34
C ILE A 66 -2.43 -3.54 -3.20
N TRP A 67 -2.93 -3.36 -1.99
CA TRP A 67 -4.33 -3.65 -1.67
C TRP A 67 -5.26 -2.56 -2.19
N PRO A 68 -6.47 -2.91 -2.67
CA PRO A 68 -7.53 -1.94 -2.82
C PRO A 68 -7.96 -1.39 -1.46
N LEU A 69 -8.56 -0.22 -1.49
CA LEU A 69 -9.12 0.50 -0.35
C LEU A 69 -10.02 -0.36 0.53
N ASP A 70 -10.93 -1.15 -0.06
CA ASP A 70 -11.81 -2.04 0.70
C ASP A 70 -11.02 -3.17 1.39
N ARG A 71 -9.96 -3.68 0.76
CA ARG A 71 -9.09 -4.70 1.38
C ARG A 71 -8.29 -4.14 2.56
N ILE A 72 -7.85 -2.89 2.49
CA ILE A 72 -7.21 -2.20 3.62
C ILE A 72 -8.14 -2.20 4.84
N LEU A 73 -9.42 -1.87 4.65
CA LEU A 73 -10.41 -1.90 5.73
C LEU A 73 -10.63 -3.32 6.27
N ASP A 74 -10.79 -4.29 5.37
CA ASP A 74 -11.03 -5.68 5.76
C ASP A 74 -9.87 -6.23 6.60
N GLU A 75 -8.62 -6.03 6.16
CA GLU A 75 -7.44 -6.48 6.91
C GLU A 75 -7.29 -5.75 8.24
N TYR A 76 -7.51 -4.43 8.25
CA TYR A 76 -7.50 -3.64 9.47
C TYR A 76 -8.52 -4.15 10.51
N SER A 77 -9.71 -4.56 10.06
CA SER A 77 -10.75 -5.10 10.94
C SER A 77 -10.44 -6.47 11.54
N LYS A 78 -9.60 -7.27 10.85
CA LYS A 78 -9.20 -8.62 11.26
C LYS A 78 -7.99 -8.62 12.20
N TRP A 79 -7.16 -7.58 12.14
CA TRP A 79 -5.94 -7.53 12.94
C TRP A 79 -6.20 -7.19 14.40
N GLU A 80 -5.54 -7.94 15.29
CA GLU A 80 -5.52 -7.65 16.73
C GLU A 80 -4.64 -6.43 17.08
N LYS A 81 -3.99 -5.81 16.08
CA LYS A 81 -3.09 -4.65 16.23
C LYS A 81 -3.79 -3.37 15.75
N PRO A 82 -4.50 -2.63 16.62
CA PRO A 82 -5.40 -1.53 16.23
C PRO A 82 -4.68 -0.30 15.65
N ASP A 83 -3.36 -0.21 15.73
CA ASP A 83 -2.62 0.98 15.30
C ASP A 83 -1.87 0.82 13.98
N PHE A 84 -1.86 -0.38 13.39
CA PHE A 84 -1.17 -0.64 12.13
C PHE A 84 -2.19 -0.75 10.99
N ILE A 85 -1.97 0.02 9.93
CA ILE A 85 -2.83 0.11 8.75
C ILE A 85 -2.02 -0.40 7.56
N GLY A 86 -2.20 -1.68 7.23
CA GLY A 86 -1.54 -2.31 6.07
C GLY A 86 -2.09 -1.77 4.76
N ILE A 87 -1.23 -1.66 3.75
CA ILE A 87 -1.59 -1.18 2.40
C ILE A 87 -1.12 -2.12 1.29
N CYS A 88 -0.28 -3.09 1.62
CA CYS A 88 0.12 -4.16 0.72
C CYS A 88 0.56 -5.38 1.51
N ASP A 89 0.49 -6.54 0.87
CA ASP A 89 1.19 -7.74 1.30
C ASP A 89 2.49 -7.91 0.54
N MET A 90 3.42 -8.63 1.16
CA MET A 90 4.70 -8.99 0.59
C MET A 90 5.02 -10.45 0.92
N LEU A 91 5.57 -11.16 -0.07
CA LEU A 91 5.96 -12.57 0.01
C LEU A 91 4.78 -13.48 0.38
N ILE A 92 3.62 -13.30 -0.26
CA ILE A 92 2.42 -14.15 -0.10
C ILE A 92 1.96 -14.18 1.36
N ASN A 93 1.51 -13.03 1.86
CA ASN A 93 1.03 -12.85 3.24
C ASN A 93 2.08 -13.13 4.33
N CYS A 94 3.38 -13.09 4.03
CA CYS A 94 4.41 -13.21 5.06
C CYS A 94 4.64 -11.89 5.80
N TYR A 95 4.52 -10.78 5.08
CA TYR A 95 4.66 -9.44 5.64
C TYR A 95 3.56 -8.54 5.10
N ALA A 96 3.20 -7.53 5.89
CA ALA A 96 2.41 -6.40 5.42
C ALA A 96 3.22 -5.12 5.61
N ILE A 97 3.15 -4.21 4.63
CA ILE A 97 3.73 -2.88 4.75
C ILE A 97 2.58 -1.89 4.93
N GLY A 98 2.75 -0.94 5.83
CA GLY A 98 1.67 -0.08 6.24
C GLY A 98 2.09 1.13 7.05
N PHE A 99 1.09 1.94 7.36
CA PHE A 99 1.22 3.07 8.29
C PHE A 99 1.08 2.59 9.71
N HIS A 100 1.68 3.34 10.63
CA HIS A 100 1.34 3.25 12.05
C HIS A 100 0.68 4.56 12.47
N ARG A 101 -0.53 4.49 13.03
CA ARG A 101 -1.41 5.64 13.34
C ARG A 101 -0.71 6.80 14.08
N HIS A 102 0.23 6.46 14.96
CA HIS A 102 0.90 7.41 15.86
C HIS A 102 2.36 7.67 15.51
N LYS A 103 2.85 7.14 14.37
CA LYS A 103 4.24 7.29 13.95
C LYS A 103 4.31 7.77 12.52
N THR A 104 5.38 8.48 12.19
CA THR A 104 5.69 8.86 10.81
C THR A 104 6.40 7.71 10.09
N GLY A 105 6.29 7.70 8.76
CA GLY A 105 6.90 6.70 7.89
C GLY A 105 6.09 5.41 7.75
N PHE A 106 6.66 4.45 7.03
CA PHE A 106 6.10 3.13 6.84
C PHE A 106 6.72 2.12 7.78
N TYR A 107 6.01 1.03 7.97
CA TYR A 107 6.47 -0.08 8.80
C TYR A 107 6.16 -1.40 8.09
N LYS A 108 7.10 -2.33 8.16
CA LYS A 108 6.95 -3.71 7.76
C LYS A 108 6.58 -4.54 8.99
N LEU A 109 5.42 -5.15 8.96
CA LEU A 109 4.93 -6.03 10.01
C LEU A 109 4.99 -7.48 9.53
N LYS A 110 5.48 -8.35 10.41
CA LYS A 110 5.33 -9.79 10.29
C LYS A 110 4.34 -10.27 11.35
N ASP A 111 3.36 -11.08 10.96
CA ASP A 111 2.31 -11.57 11.88
C ASP A 111 2.89 -12.25 13.13
N THR A 112 4.03 -12.94 12.97
CA THR A 112 4.69 -13.67 14.06
C THR A 112 5.58 -12.81 14.96
N LEU A 113 5.78 -11.52 14.65
CA LEU A 113 6.67 -10.65 15.40
C LEU A 113 5.88 -9.55 16.13
N PRO A 114 6.29 -9.21 17.37
CA PRO A 114 5.62 -8.19 18.15
C PRO A 114 5.80 -6.80 17.52
N ASP A 115 7.01 -6.53 17.02
CA ASP A 115 7.41 -5.21 16.56
C ASP A 115 7.45 -5.10 15.03
N ALA A 116 6.99 -3.95 14.52
CA ALA A 116 7.09 -3.60 13.12
C ALA A 116 8.44 -2.90 12.83
N GLU A 117 9.11 -3.30 11.77
CA GLU A 117 10.37 -2.72 11.31
C GLU A 117 10.09 -1.41 10.55
N ARG A 118 10.77 -0.31 10.90
CA ARG A 118 10.55 0.99 10.24
C ARG A 118 11.17 1.02 8.84
N ILE A 119 10.39 1.44 7.86
CA ILE A 119 10.81 1.85 6.53
C ILE A 119 10.73 3.38 6.51
N ASP A 120 11.88 4.05 6.54
CA ASP A 120 11.95 5.52 6.58
C ASP A 120 11.76 6.13 5.18
N ALA A 121 10.56 5.94 4.63
CA ALA A 121 10.17 6.40 3.30
C ALA A 121 8.85 7.19 3.35
N THR A 122 8.67 8.09 2.41
CA THR A 122 7.37 8.64 1.99
C THR A 122 6.61 7.61 1.16
N PHE A 123 5.33 7.85 0.88
CA PHE A 123 4.54 6.92 0.06
C PHE A 123 5.08 6.84 -1.38
N GLU A 124 5.47 7.98 -1.95
CA GLU A 124 6.09 8.02 -3.29
C GLU A 124 7.40 7.22 -3.31
N GLU A 125 8.27 7.42 -2.32
CA GLU A 125 9.50 6.64 -2.19
C GLU A 125 9.22 5.15 -1.98
N LEU A 126 8.20 4.77 -1.20
CA LEU A 126 7.83 3.37 -1.03
C LEU A 126 7.43 2.73 -2.37
N ILE A 127 6.57 3.37 -3.15
CA ILE A 127 6.18 2.87 -4.47
C ILE A 127 7.40 2.75 -5.39
N MET A 128 8.32 3.71 -5.34
CA MET A 128 9.57 3.64 -6.11
C MET A 128 10.49 2.50 -5.65
N LEU A 129 10.56 2.21 -4.35
CA LEU A 129 11.33 1.08 -3.82
C LEU A 129 10.74 -0.26 -4.29
N ILE A 130 9.40 -0.37 -4.27
CA ILE A 130 8.66 -1.54 -4.77
C ILE A 130 8.93 -1.75 -6.27
N GLU A 131 8.80 -0.67 -7.04
CA GLU A 131 8.98 -0.65 -8.49
C GLU A 131 10.41 -1.02 -8.92
N ASN A 132 11.41 -0.61 -8.13
CA ASN A 132 12.82 -0.92 -8.40
C ASN A 132 13.29 -2.26 -7.81
N ASP A 133 12.41 -3.02 -7.15
CA ASP A 133 12.76 -4.25 -6.42
C ASP A 133 13.95 -4.02 -5.45
N ASP A 134 13.88 -2.92 -4.70
CA ASP A 134 14.98 -2.48 -3.85
C ASP A 134 15.17 -3.43 -2.64
N ARG A 135 16.41 -3.65 -2.21
CA ARG A 135 16.68 -4.50 -1.04
C ARG A 135 16.17 -3.90 0.27
N LEU A 136 15.92 -2.59 0.34
CA LEU A 136 15.46 -1.91 1.54
C LEU A 136 14.06 -2.36 2.01
N ILE A 137 13.25 -2.97 1.14
CA ILE A 137 11.94 -3.52 1.52
C ILE A 137 12.02 -4.97 2.03
N TYR A 138 13.12 -5.69 1.79
CA TYR A 138 13.32 -7.09 2.20
C TYR A 138 14.04 -7.22 3.55
#